data_AF-A0A846CFX1-F1
#
_entry.id   AF-A0A846CFX1-F1
#
_cell.length_a   1.000
_cell.length_b   1.000
_cell.length_c   1.000
_cell.angle_alpha   90.00
_cell.angle_beta   90.00
_cell.angle_gamma   90.00
#
_symmetry.space_group_name_H-M   'P 1'
#
loop_
_entity.id
_entity.type
_entity.pdbx_description
1 polymer ?
#
loop_
_entity_poly.entity_id
_entity_poly.type
_entity_poly.pdbx_seq_one_letter_code
_entity_poly.pdbx_strand_id
1 'polypeptide(L)' 'LYRVFQYIDTDRSGYISLDELQTYIRSIDTDINDVQIENMMKAADTSGDDLISYEEFQAVFKSLKS' A
#
# COMPACT_ATOMS: atom_id res chain seq x y z
N LEU A 1 -1.89 -11.54 -4.58
CA LEU A 1 -2.10 -10.09 -4.71
C LEU A 1 -3.46 -9.69 -4.16
N TYR A 2 -4.58 -10.18 -4.70
CA TYR A 2 -5.92 -9.82 -4.19
C TYR A 2 -6.13 -10.09 -2.69
N ARG A 3 -5.71 -11.26 -2.18
CA ARG A 3 -5.82 -11.56 -0.73
C ARG A 3 -4.97 -10.65 0.16
N VAL A 4 -3.86 -10.13 -0.35
CA VAL A 4 -3.01 -9.19 0.40
C VAL A 4 -3.67 -7.82 0.41
N PHE A 5 -4.18 -7.39 -0.75
CA PHE A 5 -4.96 -6.17 -0.87
C PHE A 5 -6.13 -6.14 0.12
N GLN A 6 -6.97 -7.19 0.13
CA GLN A 6 -8.11 -7.31 1.06
C GLN A 6 -7.71 -7.45 2.54
N TYR A 7 -6.45 -7.80 2.82
CA TYR A 7 -5.97 -7.87 4.19
C TYR A 7 -5.55 -6.48 4.70
N ILE A 8 -5.08 -5.62 3.79
CA ILE A 8 -4.68 -4.24 4.09
C ILE A 8 -5.90 -3.32 4.08
N ASP A 9 -6.80 -3.48 3.11
CA ASP A 9 -8.09 -2.79 3.00
C ASP A 9 -9.04 -3.29 4.09
N THR A 10 -8.92 -2.70 5.28
CA THR A 10 -9.63 -3.09 6.49
C THR A 10 -11.05 -2.55 6.52
N ASP A 11 -11.26 -1.37 5.92
CA ASP A 11 -12.56 -0.72 5.84
C ASP A 11 -13.41 -1.22 4.65
N ARG A 12 -12.80 -1.98 3.73
CA ARG A 12 -13.42 -2.52 2.51
C ARG A 12 -13.89 -1.43 1.56
N SER A 13 -13.19 -0.29 1.54
CA SER A 13 -13.42 0.80 0.60
C SER A 13 -13.08 0.40 -0.84
N GLY A 14 -12.27 -0.65 -1.02
CA GLY A 14 -11.73 -1.03 -2.32
C GLY A 14 -10.47 -0.24 -2.69
N TYR A 15 -9.93 0.52 -1.74
CA TYR A 15 -8.69 1.28 -1.83
C TYR A 15 -7.85 1.01 -0.59
N ILE A 16 -6.54 1.20 -0.68
CA ILE A 16 -5.66 1.21 0.49
C ILE A 16 -5.31 2.67 0.79
N SER A 17 -5.73 3.13 1.97
CA SER A 17 -5.34 4.43 2.49
C SER A 17 -3.94 4.41 3.09
N LEU A 18 -3.34 5.60 3.28
CA LEU A 18 -2.05 5.73 3.96
C LEU A 18 -2.09 5.13 5.38
N ASP A 19 -3.18 5.32 6.12
CA ASP A 19 -3.34 4.81 7.49
C ASP A 19 -3.36 3.28 7.52
N GLU A 20 -4.03 2.65 6.56
CA GLU A 20 -4.08 1.19 6.41
C GLU A 20 -2.73 0.63 5.99
N LEU A 21 -2.05 1.29 5.05
CA LEU A 21 -0.70 0.92 4.64
C LEU A 21 0.27 1.02 5.82
N GLN A 22 0.22 2.12 6.58
CA GLN A 22 1.04 2.31 7.78
C GLN A 22 0.80 1.23 8.81
N THR A 23 -0.47 0.94 9.10
CA THR A 23 -0.86 -0.09 10.08
C THR A 23 -0.35 -1.47 9.66
N TYR A 24 -0.52 -1.82 8.38
CA TYR A 24 -0.03 -3.09 7.85
C TYR A 24 1.50 -3.19 7.88
N ILE A 25 2.21 -2.18 7.40
CA ILE A 25 3.67 -2.19 7.34
C ILE A 25 4.27 -2.25 8.75
N ARG A 26 3.75 -1.47 9.71
CA ARG A 26 4.17 -1.53 11.11
C ARG A 26 3.89 -2.88 11.78
N SER A 27 2.91 -3.64 11.28
CA SER A 27 2.64 -5.00 11.76
C SER A 27 3.68 -6.02 11.29
N ILE A 28 4.41 -5.72 10.21
CA ILE A 28 5.47 -6.57 9.63
C ILE A 28 6.85 -6.12 10.10
N ASP A 29 7.07 -4.81 10.16
CA ASP A 29 8.33 -4.18 10.53
C ASP A 29 8.05 -3.01 11.48
N THR A 30 8.40 -3.18 12.74
CA THR A 30 8.18 -2.15 13.77
C THR A 30 9.20 -1.02 13.72
N ASP A 31 10.31 -1.18 13.01
CA ASP A 31 11.42 -0.21 12.95
C ASP A 31 11.33 0.72 11.73
N ILE A 32 10.37 0.48 10.82
CA ILE A 32 10.15 1.34 9.67
C ILE A 32 9.60 2.72 10.08
N ASN A 33 10.13 3.77 9.46
CA ASN A 33 9.71 5.13 9.76
C ASN A 33 8.64 5.66 8.80
N ASP A 34 7.96 6.73 9.21
CA ASP A 34 6.85 7.32 8.44
C ASP A 34 7.29 7.81 7.06
N VAL A 35 8.52 8.32 6.95
CA VAL A 35 9.09 8.79 5.67
C VAL A 35 9.25 7.64 4.68
N GLN A 36 9.66 6.46 5.14
CA GLN A 36 9.76 5.27 4.30
C GLN A 36 8.38 4.82 3.83
N ILE A 37 7.37 4.86 4.70
CA ILE A 37 5.99 4.50 4.35
C ILE A 37 5.42 5.50 3.33
N GLU A 38 5.61 6.80 3.55
CA GLU A 38 5.22 7.84 2.58
C GLU A 38 5.90 7.66 1.22
N ASN A 39 7.18 7.29 1.20
CA ASN A 39 7.88 7.02 -0.06
C ASN A 39 7.33 5.78 -0.77
N MET A 40 6.95 4.73 -0.03
CA MET A 40 6.27 3.56 -0.59
C MET A 40 4.89 3.92 -1.14
N MET A 41 4.15 4.77 -0.42
CA MET A 41 2.86 5.31 -0.87
C MET A 41 3.03 6.06 -2.20
N LYS A 42 3.93 7.04 -2.26
CA LYS A 42 4.20 7.83 -3.47
C LYS A 42 4.72 7.00 -4.66
N ALA A 43 5.41 5.91 -4.38
CA ALA A 43 5.85 4.99 -5.43
C ALA A 43 4.71 4.13 -5.98
N ALA A 44 3.65 3.94 -5.18
CA ALA A 44 2.50 3.12 -5.53
C ALA A 44 1.34 3.91 -6.11
N ASP A 45 1.04 5.08 -5.53
CA ASP A 45 0.02 6.00 -6.00
C ASP A 45 0.52 6.71 -7.28
N THR A 46 0.12 6.17 -8.42
CA THR A 46 0.43 6.74 -9.74
C THR A 46 -0.62 7.73 -10.20
N SER A 47 -1.80 7.69 -9.58
CA SER A 47 -2.95 8.53 -9.90
C SER A 47 -2.90 9.89 -9.20
N GLY A 48 -2.20 9.98 -8.06
CA GLY A 48 -2.05 11.16 -7.23
C GLY A 48 -3.27 11.46 -6.38
N ASP A 49 -4.06 10.45 -6.02
CA ASP A 49 -5.27 10.58 -5.20
C ASP A 49 -5.03 10.26 -3.70
N ASP A 50 -3.77 10.04 -3.31
CA ASP A 50 -3.34 9.62 -1.98
C ASP A 50 -4.03 8.31 -1.52
N LEU A 51 -4.47 7.50 -2.49
CA LEU A 51 -5.01 6.15 -2.29
C LEU A 51 -4.27 5.18 -3.20
N ILE A 52 -4.24 3.90 -2.82
CA ILE A 52 -3.72 2.85 -3.70
C ILE A 52 -4.91 2.00 -4.15
N SER A 53 -5.23 2.11 -5.44
CA SER A 53 -6.17 1.21 -6.10
C SER A 53 -5.62 -0.20 -6.24
N TYR A 54 -6.50 -1.17 -6.50
CA TYR A 54 -6.07 -2.54 -6.75
C TYR A 54 -5.12 -2.65 -7.95
N GLU A 55 -5.37 -1.85 -8.99
CA GLU A 55 -4.58 -1.76 -10.21
C GLU A 55 -3.16 -1.25 -9.92
N GLU A 56 -3.03 -0.20 -9.10
CA GLU A 56 -1.74 0.35 -8.66
C GLU A 56 -0.97 -0.63 -7.81
N PHE A 57 -1.64 -1.26 -6.85
CA PHE A 57 -1.06 -2.31 -6.03
C PHE A 57 -0.50 -3.46 -6.90
N GLN A 58 -1.25 -3.87 -7.93
CA GLN A 58 -0.78 -4.87 -8.89
C GLN A 58 0.44 -4.39 -9.68
N ALA A 59 0.43 -3.15 -10.17
CA ALA A 59 1.52 -2.58 -10.95
C ALA A 59 2.84 -2.57 -10.17
N VAL A 60 2.79 -2.13 -8.90
CA VAL A 60 3.94 -2.11 -7.97
C VAL A 60 4.45 -3.53 -7.70
N PHE A 61 3.56 -4.47 -7.38
CA PHE A 61 3.97 -5.85 -7.12
C PHE A 61 4.53 -6.56 -8.35
N LYS A 62 4.11 -6.14 -9.54
CA LYS A 62 4.62 -6.69 -10.80
C LYS A 62 6.01 -6.12 -11.13
N SER A 63 6.27 -4.86 -10.82
CA SER A 63 7.59 -4.25 -11.02
C SER A 63 8.66 -4.82 -10.08
N LEU A 64 8.28 -5.21 -8.86
CA LEU A 64 9.16 -5.85 -7.87
C LEU A 64 9.58 -7.30 -8.23
N LYS A 65 8.87 -7.96 -9.15
CA LYS A 65 9.14 -9.35 -9.56
C LYS A 65 9.96 -9.47 -10.86
N SER A 66 10.43 -8.36 -11.43
CA SER A 66 11.24 -8.34 -12.65
C SER A 66 12.73 -8.29 -12.38
#